data_AF-A0A965PHE6-F1
#
_entry.id   AF-A0A965PHE6-F1
#
_cell.length_a   1.000
_cell.length_b   1.000
_cell.length_c   1.000
_cell.angle_alpha   90.00
_cell.angle_beta   90.00
_cell.angle_gamma   90.00
#
_symmetry.space_group_name_H-M   'P 1'
#
loop_
_entity.id
_entity.type
_entity.pdbx_description
1 polymer ?
#
loop_
_entity_poly.entity_id
_entity_poly.type
_entity_poly.pdbx_seq_one_letter_code
_entity_poly.pdbx_strand_id
1 'polypeptide(L)'
;MTAWNPVYRVKVNGSTVTSATLRAVYTGNFAHQFDGDRILELLETVLFNQWNEVPAALTWATYDPTTQWVNAENSGVGEIDTPGDYELHSENGLDDTVYNLASRFATSGLGYLYEDSQGRIGYADSTHRGEYLATNGYVDLDGNHSIGPGLSIIKRAGDVRNSISISYGTSGSEVTDEDAASISEYGLLASTISTTLRNQGDAEAQAAFYLLIRAYPQFALRQITFPLASGEIDNSDRDNLLGVFMGQPLNIINLPANMVGGEFQGFVEGWTWTASLNQLNLTLNVSPIAFSLQAFRWNSVPITETWNTISPTLDWLNATIVA
;
A
#
# COMPACT_ATOMS: atom_id res chain seq x y z
N MET A 1 3.18 -2.53 11.88
CA MET A 1 2.69 -1.26 11.34
C MET A 1 3.29 -0.10 12.11
N THR A 2 4.15 0.72 11.50
CA THR A 2 4.10 2.14 11.88
C THR A 2 2.68 2.57 11.60
N ALA A 3 1.95 3.02 12.62
CA ALA A 3 0.72 3.77 12.43
C ALA A 3 1.12 5.07 11.71
N TRP A 4 1.32 4.96 10.40
CA TRP A 4 1.35 6.07 9.50
C TRP A 4 -0.12 6.43 9.36
N ASN A 5 -0.54 7.49 10.04
CA ASN A 5 -1.76 8.18 9.68
C ASN A 5 -1.37 9.10 8.52
N PRO A 6 -1.53 8.70 7.25
CA PRO A 6 -1.35 9.65 6.19
C PRO A 6 -2.42 10.74 6.33
N VAL A 7 -1.98 11.92 6.75
CA VAL A 7 -2.77 13.13 6.58
C VAL A 7 -2.48 13.62 5.17
N TYR A 8 -3.20 13.06 4.18
CA TYR A 8 -3.13 13.54 2.80
C TYR A 8 -3.78 14.92 2.72
N ARG A 9 -2.95 15.96 2.73
CA ARG A 9 -3.37 17.33 2.43
C ARG A 9 -2.29 17.96 1.56
N VAL A 10 -2.56 18.10 0.26
CA VAL A 10 -1.80 19.06 -0.53
C VAL A 10 -2.17 20.44 -0.01
N LYS A 11 -1.19 21.13 0.60
CA LYS A 11 -1.37 22.50 1.08
C LYS A 11 -0.66 23.46 0.13
N VAL A 12 -1.42 24.35 -0.50
CA VAL A 12 -0.86 25.50 -1.24
C VAL A 12 -1.14 26.75 -0.40
N ASN A 13 -0.09 27.48 -0.05
CA ASN A 13 -0.17 28.70 0.78
C ASN A 13 -0.95 28.49 2.09
N GLY A 14 -0.79 27.33 2.73
CA GLY A 14 -1.47 27.00 3.99
C GLY A 14 -2.91 26.52 3.85
N SER A 15 -3.49 26.53 2.64
CA SER A 15 -4.85 26.07 2.35
C SER A 15 -4.81 24.66 1.77
N THR A 16 -5.70 23.77 2.22
CA THR A 16 -5.83 22.40 1.67
C THR A 16 -6.51 22.49 0.30
N VAL A 17 -5.89 21.92 -0.75
CA VAL A 17 -6.33 22.06 -2.15
C VAL A 17 -6.92 20.76 -2.72
N THR A 18 -6.63 19.59 -2.14
CA THR A 18 -7.33 18.33 -2.44
C THR A 18 -8.31 17.98 -1.32
N SER A 19 -9.57 17.72 -1.65
CA SER A 19 -10.60 17.38 -0.66
C SER A 19 -11.63 16.38 -1.20
N ALA A 20 -11.27 15.09 -1.22
CA ALA A 20 -12.24 14.06 -0.84
C ALA A 20 -12.08 13.87 0.68
N THR A 21 -12.80 14.65 1.49
CA THR A 21 -12.81 14.37 2.92
C THR A 21 -13.73 13.18 3.16
N LEU A 22 -13.16 11.98 3.32
CA LEU A 22 -13.83 10.78 3.85
C LEU A 22 -14.21 10.92 5.34
N ARG A 23 -14.59 12.14 5.74
CA ARG A 23 -15.03 12.53 7.09
C ARG A 23 -16.52 12.28 7.31
N ALA A 24 -17.26 11.99 6.23
CA ALA A 24 -18.63 11.53 6.34
C ALA A 24 -18.68 10.27 7.22
N VAL A 25 -19.73 10.19 8.02
CA VAL A 25 -19.96 9.06 8.92
C VAL A 25 -20.80 8.05 8.17
N TYR A 26 -20.31 6.81 8.12
CA TYR A 26 -21.07 5.68 7.63
C TYR A 26 -21.81 5.05 8.82
N THR A 27 -23.13 4.93 8.68
CA THR A 27 -23.96 4.18 9.60
C THR A 27 -24.62 3.03 8.88
N GLY A 28 -24.31 1.79 9.25
CA GLY A 28 -24.82 0.64 8.51
C GLY A 28 -24.22 -0.69 8.92
N ASN A 29 -24.39 -1.67 8.04
CA ASN A 29 -23.95 -3.05 8.23
C ASN A 29 -23.23 -3.50 6.96
N PHE A 30 -22.23 -4.36 7.11
CA PHE A 30 -21.62 -5.08 5.99
C PHE A 30 -21.85 -6.58 6.13
N ALA A 31 -22.22 -7.22 5.03
CA ALA A 31 -22.23 -8.68 4.95
C ALA A 31 -20.79 -9.22 4.86
N HIS A 32 -20.62 -10.53 4.95
CA HIS A 32 -19.34 -11.16 4.61
C HIS A 32 -19.02 -10.87 3.15
N GLN A 33 -17.85 -10.29 2.90
CA GLN A 33 -17.35 -10.00 1.56
C GLN A 33 -15.85 -9.77 1.63
N PHE A 34 -15.21 -9.80 0.47
CA PHE A 34 -13.79 -9.48 0.38
C PHE A 34 -13.53 -8.00 0.68
N ASP A 35 -12.31 -7.72 1.11
CA ASP A 35 -11.83 -6.41 1.53
C ASP A 35 -11.97 -5.35 0.44
N GLY A 36 -11.61 -5.68 -0.81
CA GLY A 36 -11.77 -4.80 -1.96
C GLY A 36 -13.22 -4.44 -2.25
N ASP A 37 -14.10 -5.45 -2.32
CA ASP A 37 -15.55 -5.26 -2.49
C ASP A 37 -16.13 -4.37 -1.38
N ARG A 38 -15.71 -4.59 -0.13
CA ARG A 38 -16.17 -3.79 1.00
C ARG A 38 -15.71 -2.34 0.94
N ILE A 39 -14.47 -2.10 0.52
CA ILE A 39 -13.93 -0.76 0.39
C ILE A 39 -14.64 -0.03 -0.76
N LEU A 40 -14.90 -0.69 -1.88
CA LEU A 40 -15.67 -0.12 -2.99
C LEU A 40 -17.07 0.29 -2.52
N GLU A 41 -17.84 -0.64 -1.92
CA GLU A 41 -19.19 -0.38 -1.42
C GLU A 41 -19.22 0.82 -0.45
N LEU A 42 -18.24 0.89 0.45
CA LEU A 42 -18.12 1.98 1.41
C LEU A 42 -17.80 3.32 0.72
N LEU A 43 -16.86 3.35 -0.22
CA LEU A 43 -16.43 4.57 -0.90
C LEU A 43 -17.51 5.12 -1.84
N GLU A 44 -18.26 4.25 -2.52
CA GLU A 44 -19.38 4.64 -3.38
C GLU A 44 -20.44 5.44 -2.62
N THR A 45 -20.61 5.20 -1.31
CA THR A 45 -21.60 5.94 -0.50
C THR A 45 -21.32 7.45 -0.39
N VAL A 46 -20.07 7.88 -0.64
CA VAL A 46 -19.63 9.27 -0.46
C VAL A 46 -18.89 9.87 -1.66
N LEU A 47 -18.45 9.04 -2.60
CA LEU A 47 -17.69 9.47 -3.79
C LEU A 47 -18.47 9.33 -5.09
N PHE A 48 -19.71 8.86 -5.05
CA PHE A 48 -20.63 8.96 -6.18
C PHE A 48 -21.66 10.05 -5.93
N ASN A 49 -21.88 10.92 -6.92
CA ASN A 49 -22.90 11.94 -6.77
C ASN A 49 -24.29 11.30 -6.73
N GLN A 50 -25.14 11.85 -5.89
CA GLN A 50 -26.56 11.53 -5.92
C GLN A 50 -27.25 12.28 -7.09
N TRP A 51 -28.42 11.80 -7.52
CA TRP A 51 -29.15 12.40 -8.65
C TRP A 51 -29.44 13.90 -8.48
N ASN A 52 -29.65 14.35 -7.24
CA ASN A 52 -29.86 15.76 -6.89
C ASN A 52 -28.58 16.62 -6.90
N GLU A 53 -27.41 16.00 -7.02
CA GLU A 53 -26.10 16.65 -7.12
C GLU A 53 -25.63 16.73 -8.58
N VAL A 54 -26.28 15.99 -9.49
CA VAL A 54 -26.02 16.07 -10.94
C VAL A 54 -26.37 17.48 -11.44
N PRO A 55 -25.45 18.19 -12.13
CA PRO A 55 -25.70 19.54 -12.61
C PRO A 55 -26.95 19.62 -13.48
N ALA A 56 -27.86 20.55 -13.19
CA ALA A 56 -29.11 20.72 -13.97
C ALA A 56 -28.87 21.10 -15.45
N ALA A 57 -27.66 21.55 -15.79
CA ALA A 57 -27.24 21.82 -17.16
C ALA A 57 -26.88 20.55 -17.94
N LEU A 58 -26.62 19.43 -17.26
CA LEU A 58 -26.32 18.15 -17.88
C LEU A 58 -27.63 17.54 -18.39
N THR A 59 -27.68 17.29 -19.70
CA THR A 59 -28.79 16.63 -20.36
C THR A 59 -28.34 15.29 -20.93
N TRP A 60 -29.25 14.37 -21.21
CA TRP A 60 -28.93 13.11 -21.90
C TRP A 60 -28.22 13.31 -23.24
N ALA A 61 -28.46 14.44 -23.92
CA ALA A 61 -27.80 14.77 -25.18
C ALA A 61 -26.35 15.27 -25.00
N THR A 62 -26.00 15.75 -23.80
CA THR A 62 -24.67 16.30 -23.48
C THR A 62 -23.90 15.41 -22.50
N TYR A 63 -24.48 14.30 -22.05
CA TYR A 63 -23.81 13.28 -21.25
C TYR A 63 -22.83 12.52 -22.13
N ASP A 64 -21.66 12.16 -21.59
CA ASP A 64 -20.67 11.41 -22.35
C ASP A 64 -21.24 10.02 -22.69
N PRO A 65 -21.44 9.69 -23.98
CA PRO A 65 -22.04 8.42 -24.37
C PRO A 65 -21.15 7.21 -24.09
N THR A 66 -19.88 7.41 -23.74
CA THR A 66 -18.94 6.34 -23.37
C THR A 66 -19.02 5.98 -21.88
N THR A 67 -19.67 6.80 -21.05
CA THR A 67 -19.86 6.51 -19.63
C THR A 67 -20.78 5.32 -19.44
N GLN A 68 -20.29 4.32 -18.71
CA GLN A 68 -21.08 3.18 -18.29
C GLN A 68 -21.82 3.48 -16.99
N TRP A 69 -22.97 2.85 -16.77
CA TRP A 69 -23.78 3.03 -15.55
C TRP A 69 -22.99 2.82 -14.26
N VAL A 70 -22.08 1.83 -14.24
CA VAL A 70 -21.22 1.54 -13.09
C VAL A 70 -20.28 2.69 -12.73
N ASN A 71 -19.95 3.55 -13.69
CA ASN A 71 -19.04 4.70 -13.51
C ASN A 71 -19.76 6.05 -13.55
N ALA A 72 -21.09 6.04 -13.72
CA ALA A 72 -21.87 7.26 -13.79
C ALA A 72 -21.78 7.99 -12.44
N GLU A 73 -21.54 9.30 -12.50
CA GLU A 73 -21.42 10.15 -11.31
C GLU A 73 -20.28 9.81 -10.34
N ASN A 74 -19.29 9.02 -10.78
CA ASN A 74 -18.07 8.83 -10.01
C ASN A 74 -17.30 10.16 -9.91
N SER A 75 -17.19 10.70 -8.69
CA SER A 75 -16.54 11.97 -8.38
C SER A 75 -15.16 11.81 -7.72
N GLY A 76 -14.74 10.58 -7.41
CA GLY A 76 -13.50 10.38 -6.67
C GLY A 76 -13.05 8.96 -6.38
N VAL A 77 -13.75 7.91 -6.83
CA VAL A 77 -13.28 6.52 -6.75
C VAL A 77 -12.32 6.25 -7.90
N GLY A 78 -11.11 5.81 -7.57
CA GLY A 78 -10.08 5.37 -8.50
C GLY A 78 -10.18 3.86 -8.77
N GLU A 79 -9.05 3.24 -9.04
CA GLU A 79 -8.96 1.79 -9.15
C GLU A 79 -9.05 1.13 -7.76
N ILE A 80 -9.92 0.13 -7.65
CA ILE A 80 -10.10 -0.69 -6.46
C ILE A 80 -9.90 -2.14 -6.89
N ASP A 81 -8.92 -2.83 -6.32
CA ASP A 81 -8.76 -4.27 -6.54
C ASP A 81 -9.97 -5.00 -5.97
N THR A 82 -10.78 -5.60 -6.86
CA THR A 82 -11.99 -6.34 -6.50
C THR A 82 -11.94 -7.75 -7.07
N PRO A 83 -12.31 -8.78 -6.29
CA PRO A 83 -12.93 -8.69 -4.97
C PRO A 83 -11.98 -8.33 -3.81
N GLY A 84 -10.66 -8.46 -4.00
CA GLY A 84 -9.63 -8.40 -2.97
C GLY A 84 -9.23 -9.80 -2.47
N ASP A 85 -8.17 -9.89 -1.68
CA ASP A 85 -7.53 -11.17 -1.30
C ASP A 85 -8.09 -11.80 -0.01
N TYR A 86 -8.75 -11.00 0.84
CA TYR A 86 -9.13 -11.39 2.19
C TYR A 86 -10.63 -11.22 2.45
N GLU A 87 -11.28 -12.31 2.87
CA GLU A 87 -12.69 -12.22 3.26
C GLU A 87 -12.84 -11.63 4.67
N LEU A 88 -13.59 -10.53 4.77
CA LEU A 88 -13.87 -9.85 6.02
C LEU A 88 -15.18 -10.36 6.64
N HIS A 89 -15.21 -10.45 7.97
CA HIS A 89 -16.39 -10.85 8.72
C HIS A 89 -17.50 -9.80 8.57
N SER A 90 -18.76 -10.23 8.60
CA SER A 90 -19.91 -9.31 8.68
C SER A 90 -19.83 -8.41 9.92
N GLU A 91 -20.29 -7.17 9.80
CA GLU A 91 -20.33 -6.18 10.87
C GLU A 91 -21.68 -5.47 10.89
N ASN A 92 -22.21 -5.19 12.08
CA ASN A 92 -23.52 -4.57 12.24
C ASN A 92 -23.44 -3.34 13.15
N GLY A 93 -24.25 -2.33 12.86
CA GLY A 93 -24.35 -1.12 13.67
C GLY A 93 -23.06 -0.30 13.68
N LEU A 94 -22.34 -0.28 12.55
CA LEU A 94 -21.19 0.58 12.40
C LEU A 94 -21.63 2.04 12.49
N ASP A 95 -20.82 2.85 13.15
CA ASP A 95 -20.96 4.29 13.31
C ASP A 95 -19.55 4.87 13.43
N ASP A 96 -18.91 5.08 12.27
CA ASP A 96 -17.56 5.63 12.19
C ASP A 96 -17.38 6.35 10.85
N THR A 97 -16.32 7.15 10.74
CA THR A 97 -15.98 7.84 9.50
C THR A 97 -15.59 6.84 8.42
N VAL A 98 -15.97 7.16 7.17
CA VAL A 98 -15.61 6.36 5.99
C VAL A 98 -14.10 6.14 5.92
N TYR A 99 -13.28 7.15 6.26
CA TYR A 99 -11.83 7.01 6.29
C TYR A 99 -11.37 5.92 7.27
N ASN A 100 -11.85 5.96 8.51
CA ASN A 100 -11.44 5.00 9.54
C ASN A 100 -11.85 3.58 9.14
N LEU A 101 -13.07 3.41 8.62
CA LEU A 101 -13.56 2.12 8.16
C LEU A 101 -12.75 1.59 6.97
N ALA A 102 -12.55 2.40 5.93
CA ALA A 102 -11.77 2.02 4.75
C ALA A 102 -10.32 1.68 5.13
N SER A 103 -9.68 2.49 5.99
CA SER A 103 -8.33 2.23 6.47
C SER A 103 -8.24 0.93 7.28
N ARG A 104 -9.26 0.64 8.10
CA ARG A 104 -9.33 -0.60 8.90
C ARG A 104 -9.54 -1.83 8.02
N PHE A 105 -10.37 -1.73 6.98
CA PHE A 105 -10.60 -2.81 6.02
C PHE A 105 -9.34 -3.08 5.18
N ALA A 106 -8.71 -2.03 4.67
CA ALA A 106 -7.44 -2.15 3.95
C ALA A 106 -6.36 -2.82 4.81
N THR A 107 -6.22 -2.37 6.06
CA THR A 107 -5.27 -2.99 7.01
C THR A 107 -5.60 -4.46 7.29
N SER A 108 -6.89 -4.79 7.41
CA SER A 108 -7.32 -6.17 7.64
C SER A 108 -7.02 -7.08 6.45
N GLY A 109 -7.05 -6.54 5.23
CA GLY A 109 -6.69 -7.24 4.00
C GLY A 109 -5.20 -7.17 3.63
N LEU A 110 -4.33 -6.64 4.50
CA LEU A 110 -2.92 -6.33 4.18
C LEU A 110 -2.72 -5.39 2.97
N GLY A 111 -3.78 -4.75 2.48
CA GLY A 111 -3.72 -3.78 1.41
C GLY A 111 -3.48 -2.35 1.90
N TYR A 112 -3.57 -1.39 0.99
CA TYR A 112 -3.40 0.03 1.27
C TYR A 112 -4.29 0.91 0.39
N LEU A 113 -4.76 2.00 0.98
CA LEU A 113 -5.43 3.08 0.24
C LEU A 113 -4.38 4.00 -0.37
N TYR A 114 -4.64 4.50 -1.58
CA TYR A 114 -3.77 5.45 -2.26
C TYR A 114 -4.57 6.50 -3.02
N GLU A 115 -3.89 7.54 -3.47
CA GLU A 115 -4.41 8.56 -4.38
C GLU A 115 -3.74 8.37 -5.74
N ASP A 116 -4.52 8.29 -6.81
CA ASP A 116 -3.99 8.20 -8.17
C ASP A 116 -3.54 9.58 -8.70
N SER A 117 -2.94 9.60 -9.89
CA SER A 117 -2.46 10.85 -10.51
C SER A 117 -3.58 11.86 -10.85
N GLN A 118 -4.84 11.43 -10.80
CA GLN A 118 -6.02 12.27 -11.04
C GLN A 118 -6.67 12.76 -9.73
N GLY A 119 -6.11 12.38 -8.57
CA GLY A 119 -6.63 12.76 -7.26
C GLY A 119 -7.80 11.91 -6.78
N ARG A 120 -8.01 10.73 -7.39
CA ARG A 120 -9.06 9.78 -6.98
C ARG A 120 -8.49 8.79 -5.96
N ILE A 121 -9.36 8.28 -5.10
CA ILE A 121 -9.00 7.33 -4.04
C ILE A 121 -9.07 5.91 -4.59
N GLY A 122 -7.93 5.22 -4.58
CA GLY A 122 -7.80 3.81 -4.93
C GLY A 122 -7.50 2.92 -3.74
N TYR A 123 -7.58 1.62 -3.97
CA TYR A 123 -7.25 0.56 -3.03
C TYR A 123 -6.49 -0.53 -3.76
N ALA A 124 -5.30 -0.81 -3.26
CA ALA A 124 -4.46 -1.90 -3.70
C ALA A 124 -4.53 -3.00 -2.64
N ASP A 125 -4.87 -4.22 -3.06
CA ASP A 125 -4.88 -5.38 -2.17
C ASP A 125 -3.46 -5.84 -1.83
N SER A 126 -3.37 -6.97 -1.15
CA SER A 126 -2.11 -7.49 -0.66
C SER A 126 -1.14 -7.99 -1.72
N THR A 127 -1.63 -8.34 -2.91
CA THR A 127 -0.83 -8.91 -3.99
C THR A 127 -0.58 -7.92 -5.13
N HIS A 128 -1.32 -6.81 -5.21
CA HIS A 128 -1.16 -5.75 -6.21
C HIS A 128 0.28 -5.38 -6.56
N ARG A 129 1.15 -5.20 -5.55
CA ARG A 129 2.58 -4.84 -5.78
C ARG A 129 3.35 -5.94 -6.50
N GLY A 130 3.08 -7.20 -6.14
CA GLY A 130 3.69 -8.35 -6.78
C GLY A 130 3.23 -8.47 -8.24
N GLU A 131 1.94 -8.29 -8.50
CA GLU A 131 1.36 -8.34 -9.84
C GLU A 131 1.89 -7.23 -10.74
N TYR A 132 1.95 -6.00 -10.20
CA TYR A 132 2.51 -4.87 -10.92
C TYR A 132 3.98 -5.09 -11.24
N LEU A 133 4.77 -5.56 -10.27
CA LEU A 133 6.20 -5.83 -10.46
C LEU A 133 6.43 -6.93 -11.50
N ALA A 134 5.69 -8.04 -11.45
CA ALA A 134 5.80 -9.13 -12.42
C ALA A 134 5.45 -8.66 -13.84
N THR A 135 4.48 -7.75 -13.97
CA THR A 135 4.02 -7.23 -15.26
C THR A 135 4.94 -6.15 -15.83
N ASN A 136 5.42 -5.22 -15.00
CA ASN A 136 6.05 -3.99 -15.44
C ASN A 136 7.55 -3.90 -15.12
N GLY A 137 8.07 -4.76 -14.24
CA GLY A 137 9.45 -4.70 -13.76
C GLY A 137 9.72 -3.49 -12.85
N TYR A 138 11.00 -3.25 -12.58
CA TYR A 138 11.47 -2.12 -11.77
C TYR A 138 11.65 -0.85 -12.61
N VAL A 139 11.48 0.30 -11.96
CA VAL A 139 12.13 1.53 -12.40
C VAL A 139 13.56 1.55 -11.88
N ASP A 140 14.52 1.48 -12.79
CA ASP A 140 15.94 1.58 -12.48
C ASP A 140 16.34 3.04 -12.24
N LEU A 141 17.08 3.29 -11.16
CA LEU A 141 17.61 4.61 -10.79
C LEU A 141 19.06 4.50 -10.31
N ASP A 142 19.85 5.56 -10.53
CA ASP A 142 21.21 5.65 -10.00
C ASP A 142 21.26 6.40 -8.67
N GLY A 143 21.77 5.75 -7.62
CA GLY A 143 21.99 6.33 -6.31
C GLY A 143 22.93 7.53 -6.31
N ASN A 144 23.86 7.65 -7.26
CA ASN A 144 24.73 8.82 -7.44
C ASN A 144 23.96 10.08 -7.84
N HIS A 145 22.78 9.93 -8.43
CA HIS A 145 21.90 11.05 -8.77
C HIS A 145 21.11 11.55 -7.56
N SER A 146 21.11 10.79 -6.46
CA SER A 146 20.46 11.19 -5.21
C SER A 146 21.34 12.11 -4.39
N ILE A 147 20.73 12.84 -3.45
CA ILE A 147 21.43 13.65 -2.47
C ILE A 147 21.33 13.04 -1.08
N GLY A 148 22.41 13.18 -0.31
CA GLY A 148 22.56 12.58 1.01
C GLY A 148 21.65 13.07 2.16
N PRO A 149 20.95 14.23 2.12
CA PRO A 149 20.05 14.59 3.21
C PRO A 149 18.97 13.52 3.43
N GLY A 150 19.01 12.86 4.58
CA GLY A 150 18.08 11.79 4.95
C GLY A 150 18.48 10.37 4.49
N LEU A 151 19.55 10.22 3.70
CA LEU A 151 20.05 8.90 3.29
C LEU A 151 20.67 8.21 4.51
N SER A 152 19.89 7.34 5.13
CA SER A 152 20.30 6.60 6.32
C SER A 152 19.77 5.19 6.26
N ILE A 153 20.59 4.26 6.74
CA ILE A 153 20.18 2.92 7.06
C ILE A 153 20.26 2.77 8.56
N ILE A 154 19.13 2.45 9.15
CA ILE A 154 19.00 2.34 10.61
C ILE A 154 18.51 0.94 10.92
N LYS A 155 19.16 0.30 11.89
CA LYS A 155 18.69 -0.92 12.54
C LYS A 155 18.29 -0.56 13.97
N ARG A 156 17.04 -0.81 14.36
CA ARG A 156 16.53 -0.50 15.70
C ARG A 156 16.01 -1.76 16.36
N ALA A 157 16.48 -2.03 17.57
CA ALA A 157 15.91 -3.11 18.40
C ALA A 157 14.41 -2.84 18.72
N GLY A 158 14.00 -1.58 18.81
CA GLY A 158 12.59 -1.22 19.03
C GLY A 158 11.63 -1.55 17.88
N ASP A 159 12.15 -1.88 16.69
CA ASP A 159 11.33 -2.31 15.55
C ASP A 159 11.00 -3.81 15.62
N VAL A 160 11.60 -4.55 16.56
CA VAL A 160 11.39 -5.99 16.75
C VAL A 160 10.03 -6.25 17.37
N ARG A 161 9.30 -7.22 16.79
CA ARG A 161 8.12 -7.85 17.39
C ARG A 161 8.25 -9.35 17.22
N ASN A 162 8.33 -10.06 18.33
CA ASN A 162 8.64 -11.49 18.37
C ASN A 162 7.52 -12.34 19.02
N SER A 163 6.39 -11.70 19.29
CA SER A 163 5.10 -12.32 19.58
C SER A 163 4.03 -11.46 18.93
N ILE A 164 3.29 -12.01 17.97
CA ILE A 164 2.26 -11.32 17.20
C ILE A 164 0.93 -12.00 17.45
N SER A 165 -0.01 -11.25 18.01
CA SER A 165 -1.40 -11.65 18.14
C SER A 165 -2.25 -10.97 17.06
N ILE A 166 -3.06 -11.74 16.33
CA ILE A 166 -4.05 -11.22 15.39
C ILE A 166 -5.44 -11.51 15.95
N SER A 167 -6.21 -10.46 16.24
CA SER A 167 -7.63 -10.63 16.55
C SER A 167 -8.44 -10.68 15.25
N TYR A 168 -9.39 -11.61 15.17
CA TYR A 168 -10.24 -11.85 14.00
C TYR A 168 -11.69 -12.15 14.41
N GLY A 169 -12.57 -12.11 13.41
CA GLY A 169 -14.02 -12.26 13.59
C GLY A 169 -14.63 -11.10 14.39
N THR A 170 -15.85 -11.30 14.90
CA THR A 170 -16.61 -10.30 15.67
C THR A 170 -16.57 -10.53 17.18
N SER A 171 -16.04 -11.67 17.62
CA SER A 171 -16.12 -12.14 19.02
C SER A 171 -14.77 -12.08 19.77
N GLY A 172 -13.79 -11.36 19.24
CA GLY A 172 -12.49 -11.19 19.89
C GLY A 172 -11.64 -12.46 19.93
N SER A 173 -11.87 -13.39 19.00
CA SER A 173 -10.97 -14.52 18.80
C SER A 173 -9.58 -14.01 18.43
N GLU A 174 -8.55 -14.67 18.94
CA GLU A 174 -7.16 -14.28 18.74
C GLU A 174 -6.33 -15.52 18.41
N VAL A 175 -5.39 -15.36 17.48
CA VAL A 175 -4.31 -16.31 17.23
C VAL A 175 -2.98 -15.61 17.48
N THR A 176 -2.02 -16.35 18.02
CA THR A 176 -0.69 -15.81 18.35
C THR A 176 0.38 -16.65 17.70
N ASP A 177 1.37 -15.99 17.10
CA ASP A 177 2.61 -16.61 16.63
C ASP A 177 3.83 -15.97 17.31
N GLU A 178 4.83 -16.77 17.67
CA GLU A 178 5.97 -16.34 18.50
C GLU A 178 7.30 -16.96 18.04
N ASP A 179 8.39 -16.18 18.12
CA ASP A 179 9.75 -16.66 17.87
C ASP A 179 10.51 -16.78 19.20
N ALA A 180 10.64 -18.01 19.69
CA ALA A 180 11.28 -18.30 20.98
C ALA A 180 12.78 -17.91 21.02
N ALA A 181 13.48 -17.97 19.89
CA ALA A 181 14.90 -17.62 19.82
C ALA A 181 15.09 -16.10 19.90
N SER A 182 14.27 -15.35 19.17
CA SER A 182 14.20 -13.89 19.25
C SER A 182 13.76 -13.42 20.63
N ILE A 183 12.79 -14.08 21.26
CA ILE A 183 12.37 -13.77 22.64
C ILE A 183 13.53 -13.99 23.61
N SER A 184 14.31 -15.07 23.44
CA SER A 184 15.48 -15.32 24.28
C SER A 184 16.57 -14.25 24.13
N GLU A 185 16.75 -13.69 22.93
CA GLU A 185 17.80 -12.71 22.63
C GLU A 185 17.39 -11.27 22.98
N TYR A 186 16.15 -10.89 22.66
CA TYR A 186 15.67 -9.50 22.74
C TYR A 186 14.61 -9.26 23.83
N GLY A 187 14.17 -10.31 24.52
CA GLY A 187 13.03 -10.28 25.44
C GLY A 187 11.69 -10.33 24.72
N LEU A 188 10.60 -10.50 25.47
CA LEU A 188 9.25 -10.52 24.92
C LEU A 188 8.82 -9.12 24.45
N LEU A 189 8.63 -8.96 23.15
CA LEU A 189 8.18 -7.75 22.48
C LEU A 189 6.90 -8.06 21.70
N ALA A 190 5.80 -8.17 22.44
CA ALA A 190 4.50 -8.55 21.89
C ALA A 190 3.79 -7.38 21.18
N SER A 191 2.98 -7.70 20.17
CA SER A 191 2.05 -6.78 19.51
C SER A 191 0.75 -7.47 19.18
N THR A 192 -0.37 -6.81 19.48
CA THR A 192 -1.70 -7.23 19.04
C THR A 192 -2.15 -6.34 17.88
N ILE A 193 -2.66 -6.95 16.82
CA ILE A 193 -3.23 -6.27 15.66
C ILE A 193 -4.69 -6.71 15.56
N SER A 194 -5.59 -5.72 15.54
CA SER A 194 -7.00 -5.98 15.40
C SER A 194 -7.43 -5.92 13.94
N THR A 195 -8.00 -7.03 13.47
CA THR A 195 -8.53 -7.15 12.11
C THR A 195 -10.01 -7.51 12.14
N THR A 196 -10.66 -7.36 11.00
CA THR A 196 -12.02 -7.87 10.75
C THR A 196 -12.01 -9.14 9.91
N LEU A 197 -10.92 -9.91 9.92
CA LEU A 197 -10.80 -11.15 9.13
C LEU A 197 -11.89 -12.15 9.51
N ARG A 198 -12.44 -12.86 8.51
CA ARG A 198 -13.44 -13.89 8.77
C ARG A 198 -12.81 -15.19 9.27
N ASN A 199 -11.75 -15.66 8.62
CA ASN A 199 -11.25 -17.02 8.77
C ASN A 199 -10.03 -17.07 9.70
N GLN A 200 -9.97 -18.10 10.55
CA GLN A 200 -8.82 -18.32 11.43
C GLN A 200 -7.51 -18.54 10.66
N GLY A 201 -7.54 -19.32 9.56
CA GLY A 201 -6.35 -19.57 8.76
C GLY A 201 -5.75 -18.31 8.14
N ASP A 202 -6.59 -17.34 7.78
CA ASP A 202 -6.13 -16.04 7.30
C ASP A 202 -5.40 -15.27 8.42
N ALA A 203 -5.95 -15.31 9.65
CA ALA A 203 -5.34 -14.68 10.80
C ALA A 203 -4.00 -15.33 11.21
N GLU A 204 -3.91 -16.67 11.15
CA GLU A 204 -2.67 -17.42 11.40
C GLU A 204 -1.59 -17.07 10.36
N ALA A 205 -1.96 -17.01 9.09
CA ALA A 205 -1.06 -16.62 8.01
C ALA A 205 -0.56 -15.16 8.17
N GLN A 206 -1.44 -14.23 8.56
CA GLN A 206 -1.02 -12.85 8.84
C GLN A 206 -0.11 -12.75 10.07
N ALA A 207 -0.38 -13.50 11.14
CA ALA A 207 0.47 -13.55 12.33
C ALA A 207 1.89 -14.00 11.96
N ALA A 208 2.00 -15.10 11.21
CA ALA A 208 3.25 -15.64 10.72
C ALA A 208 3.99 -14.67 9.80
N PHE A 209 3.27 -14.00 8.88
CA PHE A 209 3.86 -12.99 8.01
C PHE A 209 4.47 -11.83 8.81
N TYR A 210 3.71 -11.23 9.73
CA TYR A 210 4.22 -10.13 10.55
C TYR A 210 5.38 -10.55 11.45
N LEU A 211 5.35 -11.77 11.99
CA LEU A 211 6.44 -12.32 12.78
C LEU A 211 7.69 -12.49 11.93
N LEU A 212 7.59 -13.10 10.74
CA LEU A 212 8.69 -13.31 9.80
C LEU A 212 9.45 -12.00 9.53
N ILE A 213 8.72 -10.91 9.26
CA ILE A 213 9.34 -9.63 8.91
C ILE A 213 9.78 -8.80 10.14
N ARG A 214 9.39 -9.16 11.37
CA ARG A 214 9.67 -8.34 12.57
C ARG A 214 10.38 -9.07 13.70
N ALA A 215 10.55 -10.39 13.64
CA ALA A 215 11.18 -11.16 14.71
C ALA A 215 12.64 -10.74 14.94
N TYR A 216 13.32 -10.22 13.93
CA TYR A 216 14.72 -9.80 14.03
C TYR A 216 14.93 -8.37 13.52
N PRO A 217 15.87 -7.62 14.11
CA PRO A 217 16.16 -6.27 13.66
C PRO A 217 16.90 -6.30 12.33
N GLN A 218 16.38 -5.59 11.34
CA GLN A 218 16.93 -5.53 9.99
C GLN A 218 17.41 -4.12 9.66
N PHE A 219 18.35 -4.04 8.72
CA PHE A 219 18.78 -2.78 8.13
C PHE A 219 17.80 -2.42 7.00
N ALA A 220 17.27 -1.20 7.01
CA ALA A 220 16.39 -0.73 5.95
C ALA A 220 16.76 0.70 5.52
N LEU A 221 16.84 0.91 4.21
CA LEU A 221 16.74 2.23 3.62
C LEU A 221 15.30 2.70 3.77
N ARG A 222 15.10 3.93 4.28
CA ARG A 222 13.75 4.47 4.54
C ARG A 222 13.39 5.64 3.63
N GLN A 223 14.41 6.36 3.17
CA GLN A 223 14.21 7.60 2.43
C GLN A 223 15.40 7.88 1.52
N ILE A 224 15.11 8.42 0.34
CA ILE A 224 16.10 8.90 -0.62
C ILE A 224 15.55 10.16 -1.31
N THR A 225 16.43 11.11 -1.64
CA THR A 225 16.02 12.37 -2.26
C THR A 225 16.70 12.58 -3.60
N PHE A 226 15.93 12.91 -4.64
CA PHE A 226 16.40 13.22 -5.98
C PHE A 226 16.17 14.70 -6.32
N PRO A 227 17.21 15.48 -6.68
CA PRO A 227 17.08 16.84 -7.16
C PRO A 227 16.77 16.85 -8.66
N LEU A 228 15.49 16.94 -9.05
CA LEU A 228 15.06 16.79 -10.45
C LEU A 228 15.60 17.85 -11.42
N ALA A 229 16.01 19.01 -10.90
CA ALA A 229 16.65 20.05 -11.70
C ALA A 229 18.12 19.75 -12.03
N SER A 230 18.70 18.68 -11.48
CA SER A 230 20.05 18.25 -11.77
C SER A 230 20.19 17.83 -13.24
N GLY A 231 21.28 18.26 -13.87
CA GLY A 231 21.65 17.83 -15.22
C GLY A 231 22.22 16.41 -15.28
N GLU A 232 22.54 15.82 -14.13
CA GLU A 232 23.04 14.44 -14.03
C GLU A 232 21.90 13.41 -14.21
N ILE A 233 20.66 13.77 -13.88
CA ILE A 233 19.49 12.92 -14.09
C ILE A 233 19.10 13.00 -15.57
N ASP A 234 19.02 11.87 -16.27
CA ASP A 234 18.56 11.86 -17.65
C ASP A 234 17.04 12.12 -17.77
N ASN A 235 16.53 12.27 -18.98
CA ASN A 235 15.11 12.57 -19.17
C ASN A 235 14.19 11.39 -18.80
N SER A 236 14.64 10.15 -19.00
CA SER A 236 13.86 8.97 -18.69
C SER A 236 13.67 8.83 -17.18
N ASP A 237 14.76 8.92 -16.42
CA ASP A 237 14.74 8.90 -14.96
C ASP A 237 13.90 10.06 -14.41
N ARG A 238 14.05 11.26 -15.00
CA ARG A 238 13.27 12.43 -14.58
C ARG A 238 11.77 12.23 -14.81
N ASP A 239 11.37 11.70 -15.96
CA ASP A 239 9.97 11.43 -16.27
C ASP A 239 9.39 10.35 -15.33
N ASN A 240 10.16 9.30 -15.06
CA ASN A 240 9.80 8.26 -14.08
C ASN A 240 9.64 8.81 -12.66
N LEU A 241 10.53 9.71 -12.22
CA LEU A 241 10.46 10.36 -10.92
C LEU A 241 9.29 11.36 -10.82
N LEU A 242 8.97 12.05 -11.92
CA LEU A 242 7.80 12.94 -11.98
C LEU A 242 6.49 12.16 -11.96
N GLY A 243 6.47 11.00 -12.63
CA GLY A 243 5.35 10.05 -12.66
C GLY A 243 5.26 9.15 -11.43
N VAL A 244 5.89 9.51 -10.31
CA VAL A 244 5.93 8.65 -9.13
C VAL A 244 4.54 8.36 -8.58
N PHE A 245 4.29 7.09 -8.25
CA PHE A 245 3.05 6.65 -7.63
C PHE A 245 3.28 5.71 -6.44
N MET A 246 2.22 5.50 -5.67
CA MET A 246 2.24 4.66 -4.47
C MET A 246 2.41 3.19 -4.86
N GLY A 247 3.36 2.47 -4.26
CA GLY A 247 3.63 1.08 -4.64
C GLY A 247 4.48 0.92 -5.91
N GLN A 248 5.06 2.00 -6.44
CA GLN A 248 5.98 1.89 -7.58
C GLN A 248 7.23 1.07 -7.21
N PRO A 249 7.58 0.02 -7.99
CA PRO A 249 8.78 -0.75 -7.79
C PRO A 249 10.03 0.02 -8.23
N LEU A 250 11.03 0.09 -7.36
CA LEU A 250 12.30 0.75 -7.61
C LEU A 250 13.46 -0.22 -7.47
N ASN A 251 14.40 -0.11 -8.41
CA ASN A 251 15.75 -0.66 -8.31
C ASN A 251 16.74 0.50 -8.29
N ILE A 252 17.49 0.67 -7.20
CA ILE A 252 18.43 1.77 -7.03
C ILE A 252 19.83 1.20 -6.85
N ILE A 253 20.67 1.39 -7.87
CA ILE A 253 22.05 0.90 -7.89
C ILE A 253 23.02 2.00 -7.43
N ASN A 254 24.31 1.65 -7.30
CA ASN A 254 25.39 2.59 -6.96
C ASN A 254 25.18 3.34 -5.62
N LEU A 255 24.47 2.73 -4.67
CA LEU A 255 24.44 3.21 -3.30
C LEU A 255 25.79 2.93 -2.60
N PRO A 256 26.12 3.64 -1.51
CA PRO A 256 27.28 3.33 -0.70
C PRO A 256 27.35 1.83 -0.35
N ALA A 257 28.51 1.19 -0.48
CA ALA A 257 28.62 -0.27 -0.34
C ALA A 257 28.18 -0.83 1.04
N ASN A 258 28.22 0.00 2.08
CA ASN A 258 27.68 -0.32 3.41
C ASN A 258 26.15 -0.31 3.47
N MET A 259 25.47 -0.01 2.36
CA MET A 259 24.02 0.06 2.22
C MET A 259 23.49 -1.12 1.41
N VAL A 260 23.20 -2.24 2.08
CA VAL A 260 22.62 -3.45 1.46
C VAL A 260 23.43 -3.94 0.25
N GLY A 261 24.76 -3.82 0.31
CA GLY A 261 25.66 -4.22 -0.78
C GLY A 261 25.76 -3.21 -1.94
N GLY A 262 25.21 -2.00 -1.79
CA GLY A 262 25.25 -0.94 -2.80
C GLY A 262 24.03 -0.91 -3.73
N GLU A 263 22.99 -1.67 -3.41
CA GLU A 263 21.75 -1.75 -4.19
C GLU A 263 20.53 -1.74 -3.26
N PHE A 264 19.42 -1.18 -3.72
CA PHE A 264 18.14 -1.23 -3.05
C PHE A 264 17.06 -1.69 -4.03
N GLN A 265 16.27 -2.68 -3.62
CA GLN A 265 15.05 -3.10 -4.32
C GLN A 265 13.87 -3.01 -3.36
N GLY A 266 12.80 -2.38 -3.81
CA GLY A 266 11.63 -2.15 -2.97
C GLY A 266 10.58 -1.26 -3.62
N PHE A 267 9.72 -0.69 -2.79
CA PHE A 267 8.56 0.06 -3.25
C PHE A 267 8.50 1.46 -2.64
N VAL A 268 7.88 2.38 -3.36
CA VAL A 268 7.54 3.71 -2.87
C VAL A 268 6.38 3.61 -1.88
N GLU A 269 6.59 4.12 -0.65
CA GLU A 269 5.60 4.19 0.44
C GLU A 269 4.96 5.58 0.60
N GLY A 270 5.32 6.50 -0.29
CA GLY A 270 4.91 7.89 -0.26
C GLY A 270 6.06 8.80 -0.64
N TRP A 271 5.76 10.05 -0.92
CA TRP A 271 6.76 11.01 -1.36
C TRP A 271 6.43 12.42 -0.91
N THR A 272 7.41 13.31 -1.03
CA THR A 272 7.24 14.74 -0.74
C THR A 272 7.97 15.56 -1.80
N TRP A 273 7.23 16.49 -2.39
CA TRP A 273 7.76 17.50 -3.30
C TRP A 273 8.17 18.74 -2.52
N THR A 274 9.41 19.19 -2.71
CA THR A 274 9.90 20.47 -2.20
C THR A 274 10.36 21.35 -3.36
N ALA A 275 9.63 22.43 -3.60
CA ALA A 275 9.95 23.41 -4.63
C ALA A 275 10.54 24.69 -4.00
N SER A 276 11.63 25.19 -4.57
CA SER A 276 12.26 26.48 -4.25
C SER A 276 12.68 27.18 -5.55
N LEU A 277 13.21 28.41 -5.47
CA LEU A 277 13.71 29.11 -6.66
C LEU A 277 14.79 28.26 -7.34
N ASN A 278 14.53 27.84 -8.59
CA ASN A 278 15.38 26.96 -9.41
C ASN A 278 15.69 25.58 -8.80
N GLN A 279 14.83 25.07 -7.92
CA GLN A 279 15.03 23.76 -7.33
C GLN A 279 13.70 23.02 -7.17
N LEU A 280 13.70 21.75 -7.56
CA LEU A 280 12.63 20.79 -7.29
C LEU A 280 13.28 19.52 -6.75
N ASN A 281 13.00 19.20 -5.49
CA ASN A 281 13.46 17.96 -4.87
C ASN A 281 12.28 17.01 -4.66
N LEU A 282 12.48 15.75 -5.04
CA LEU A 282 11.60 14.65 -4.72
C LEU A 282 12.21 13.82 -3.61
N THR A 283 11.57 13.77 -2.45
CA THR A 283 11.96 12.86 -1.38
C THR A 283 11.01 11.67 -1.36
N LEU A 284 11.53 10.48 -1.65
CA LEU A 284 10.80 9.23 -1.64
C LEU A 284 10.94 8.55 -0.29
N ASN A 285 9.83 8.10 0.30
CA ASN A 285 9.84 7.14 1.38
C ASN A 285 9.75 5.75 0.75
N VAL A 286 10.61 4.84 1.18
CA VAL A 286 10.73 3.52 0.54
C VAL A 286 10.77 2.40 1.57
N SER A 287 10.35 1.22 1.14
CA SER A 287 10.40 -0.02 1.90
C SER A 287 11.07 -1.12 1.07
N PRO A 288 11.98 -1.92 1.67
CA PRO A 288 12.55 -3.08 0.97
C PRO A 288 11.49 -4.10 0.57
N ILE A 289 11.75 -4.85 -0.50
CA ILE A 289 10.87 -5.89 -1.02
C ILE A 289 10.36 -6.87 0.06
N ALA A 290 11.25 -7.24 1.01
CA ALA A 290 10.96 -8.18 2.08
C ALA A 290 9.85 -7.74 3.04
N PHE A 291 9.55 -6.45 3.13
CA PHE A 291 8.47 -5.92 3.98
C PHE A 291 7.16 -5.70 3.25
N SER A 292 7.16 -5.87 1.93
CA SER A 292 6.22 -5.21 1.03
C SER A 292 5.57 -6.15 0.03
N LEU A 293 6.16 -7.34 -0.17
CA LEU A 293 5.53 -8.41 -0.94
C LEU A 293 4.89 -9.43 -0.01
N GLN A 294 3.66 -9.78 -0.34
CA GLN A 294 3.04 -10.98 0.17
C GLN A 294 3.21 -12.12 -0.85
N ALA A 295 3.32 -13.35 -0.33
CA ALA A 295 3.20 -14.53 -1.15
C ALA A 295 1.83 -14.62 -1.83
N PHE A 296 1.80 -14.92 -3.12
CA PHE A 296 0.56 -15.22 -3.82
C PHE A 296 -0.12 -16.46 -3.23
N ARG A 297 -1.43 -16.39 -3.02
CA ARG A 297 -2.25 -17.59 -2.80
C ARG A 297 -2.38 -18.33 -4.13
N TRP A 298 -2.57 -19.65 -4.09
CA TRP A 298 -2.71 -20.45 -5.31
C TRP A 298 -3.81 -19.92 -6.26
N ASN A 299 -4.89 -19.40 -5.69
CA ASN A 299 -6.01 -18.80 -6.43
C ASN A 299 -5.81 -17.34 -6.84
N SER A 300 -4.74 -16.68 -6.37
CA SER A 300 -4.39 -15.30 -6.73
C SER A 300 -3.16 -15.22 -7.64
N VAL A 301 -2.61 -16.36 -8.11
CA VAL A 301 -1.52 -16.33 -9.09
C VAL A 301 -2.05 -15.78 -10.42
N PRO A 302 -1.39 -14.75 -11.02
CA PRO A 302 -1.85 -14.18 -12.29
C PRO A 302 -2.03 -15.24 -13.38
N ILE A 303 -3.12 -15.18 -14.13
CA ILE A 303 -3.44 -16.17 -15.17
C ILE A 303 -2.43 -16.18 -16.33
N THR A 304 -1.64 -15.11 -16.45
CA THR A 304 -0.54 -14.98 -17.41
C THR A 304 0.70 -15.78 -17.01
N GLU A 305 0.81 -16.18 -15.74
CA GLU A 305 1.91 -17.01 -15.26
C GLU A 305 1.74 -18.46 -15.70
N THR A 306 2.80 -19.04 -16.23
CA THR A 306 2.85 -20.45 -16.62
C THR A 306 4.04 -21.12 -15.97
N TRP A 307 4.03 -22.44 -15.79
CA TRP A 307 5.17 -23.16 -15.24
C TRP A 307 6.50 -22.92 -15.96
N ASN A 308 6.44 -22.45 -17.21
CA ASN A 308 7.61 -22.16 -18.05
C ASN A 308 8.18 -20.76 -17.81
N THR A 309 7.43 -19.86 -17.17
CA THR A 309 7.87 -18.50 -16.78
C THR A 309 8.50 -18.48 -15.38
N ILE A 310 8.22 -19.51 -14.57
CA ILE A 310 8.82 -19.68 -13.24
C ILE A 310 10.29 -20.09 -13.36
N SER A 311 11.19 -19.37 -12.68
CA SER A 311 12.61 -19.71 -12.65
C SER A 311 12.83 -21.13 -12.10
N PRO A 312 13.52 -22.03 -12.84
CA PRO A 312 13.76 -23.41 -12.41
C PRO A 312 14.77 -23.51 -11.26
N THR A 313 15.35 -22.39 -10.82
CA THR A 313 16.22 -22.31 -9.65
C THR A 313 15.48 -21.91 -8.37
N LEU A 314 14.20 -21.55 -8.46
CA LEU A 314 13.35 -21.33 -7.29
C LEU A 314 13.12 -22.67 -6.61
N ASP A 315 13.50 -22.78 -5.34
CA ASP A 315 13.05 -23.89 -4.51
C ASP A 315 11.62 -23.62 -4.02
N TRP A 316 10.92 -24.67 -3.60
CA TRP A 316 9.54 -24.57 -3.10
C TRP A 316 9.38 -23.59 -1.93
N LEU A 317 10.47 -23.25 -1.23
CA LEU A 317 10.47 -22.34 -0.09
C LEU A 317 10.54 -20.87 -0.54
N ASN A 318 11.14 -20.59 -1.71
CA ASN A 318 11.30 -19.26 -2.29
C ASN A 318 10.37 -18.99 -3.48
N ALA A 319 9.60 -19.99 -3.94
CA ALA A 319 8.63 -19.88 -5.04
C ALA A 319 7.40 -19.00 -4.73
N THR A 320 7.39 -18.29 -3.59
CA THR A 320 6.28 -17.46 -3.12
C THR A 320 6.24 -16.07 -3.75
N ILE A 321 7.35 -15.62 -4.33
CA ILE A 321 7.46 -14.35 -5.04
C ILE A 321 7.60 -14.71 -6.51
N VAL A 322 6.48 -14.73 -7.23
CA VAL A 322 6.52 -14.87 -8.68
C VAL A 322 6.94 -13.51 -9.24
N ALA A 323 8.16 -13.46 -9.77
CA ALA A 323 8.69 -12.42 -10.64
C ALA A 323 9.70 -13.07 -11.59
#